data_AF-H8X1J7-F1
#
_entry.id   AF-H8X1J7-F1
#
_cell.length_a   1.000
_cell.length_b   1.000
_cell.length_c   1.000
_cell.angle_alpha   90.00
_cell.angle_beta   90.00
_cell.angle_gamma   90.00
#
_symmetry.space_group_name_H-M   'P 1'
#
loop_
_entity.id
_entity.type
_entity.pdbx_description
1 polymer ?
#
loop_
_entity_poly.entity_id
_entity_poly.type
_entity_poly.pdbx_seq_one_letter_code
_entity_poly.pdbx_strand_id
1 'polypeptide(L)'
;MFSLQSIKLLKPQIASLSSRFLATSFVAQASAASAAPSKQRSNTVRNIPSLEEFLFQQRVKQVYRAVLRQIYKHHERDDLVKFVRDEFKVNANERDLNHRKYLLSLGVNQIASMSASLGLKVDL
;
A
#
# COMPACT_ATOMS: atom_id res chain seq x y z
N MET A 1 -33.39 13.25 13.76
CA MET A 1 -33.49 14.45 14.61
C MET A 1 -32.09 15.07 14.72
N PHE A 2 -31.99 16.39 14.45
CA PHE A 2 -30.81 17.28 14.49
C PHE A 2 -29.67 16.93 13.49
N SER A 3 -29.48 17.52 12.31
CA SER A 3 -29.54 18.92 11.81
C SER A 3 -28.65 19.92 12.56
N LEU A 4 -27.44 20.13 12.02
CA LEU A 4 -26.60 21.33 12.15
C LEU A 4 -25.98 21.60 10.77
N GLN A 5 -26.55 22.54 10.02
CA GLN A 5 -26.10 23.92 9.88
C GLN A 5 -24.97 24.14 8.84
N SER A 6 -25.43 24.59 7.67
CA SER A 6 -24.93 25.80 6.99
C SER A 6 -23.42 26.00 6.82
N ILE A 7 -22.86 25.47 5.73
CA ILE A 7 -21.64 26.03 5.15
C ILE A 7 -22.05 27.07 4.11
N LYS A 8 -21.92 28.35 4.52
CA LYS A 8 -22.12 29.50 3.65
C LYS A 8 -21.03 29.52 2.58
N LEU A 9 -21.50 29.42 1.35
CA LEU A 9 -20.99 30.01 0.12
C LEU A 9 -20.01 31.17 0.34
N LEU A 10 -18.75 30.99 -0.07
CA LEU A 10 -17.84 32.09 -0.36
C LEU A 10 -17.06 31.76 -1.63
N LYS A 11 -17.51 32.33 -2.76
CA LYS A 11 -16.68 32.53 -3.95
C LYS A 11 -15.99 33.88 -3.81
N PRO A 12 -14.71 33.97 -4.14
CA PRO A 12 -14.21 35.12 -4.88
C PRO A 12 -13.79 34.68 -6.28
N GLN A 13 -14.50 35.26 -7.24
CA GLN A 13 -14.11 35.38 -8.63
C GLN A 13 -12.88 36.30 -8.77
N ILE A 14 -12.30 36.25 -9.96
CA ILE A 14 -11.63 37.32 -10.72
C ILE A 14 -10.10 37.19 -10.92
N ALA A 15 -9.81 37.16 -12.23
CA ALA A 15 -8.64 37.68 -12.95
C ALA A 15 -7.30 36.94 -12.79
N SER A 16 -6.85 36.17 -13.79
CA SER A 16 -6.43 36.52 -15.16
C SER A 16 -4.94 36.84 -15.27
N LEU A 17 -4.28 36.01 -16.09
CA LEU A 17 -3.30 36.39 -17.11
C LEU A 17 -2.15 37.28 -16.64
N SER A 18 -0.96 36.69 -16.51
CA SER A 18 0.16 37.31 -17.19
C SER A 18 1.27 36.31 -17.54
N SER A 19 1.56 36.33 -18.82
CA SER A 19 2.54 35.58 -19.57
C SER A 19 3.98 35.98 -19.26
N ARG A 20 4.88 34.99 -19.38
CA ARG A 20 6.23 35.08 -19.95
C ARG A 20 7.17 36.14 -19.38
N PHE A 21 8.22 35.69 -18.69
CA PHE A 21 9.57 36.24 -18.93
C PHE A 21 10.61 35.11 -18.99
N LEU A 22 11.53 35.31 -19.92
CA LEU A 22 12.53 34.38 -20.43
C LEU A 22 13.80 34.38 -19.57
N ALA A 23 14.54 33.28 -19.73
CA ALA A 23 15.91 32.97 -19.35
C ALA A 23 16.90 34.15 -19.14
N THR A 24 17.73 34.01 -18.11
CA THR A 24 19.13 34.45 -18.13
C THR A 24 20.01 33.45 -17.36
N SER A 25 20.98 32.90 -18.07
CA SER A 25 22.11 32.12 -17.56
C SER A 25 23.04 32.97 -16.70
N PHE A 26 23.48 32.45 -15.55
CA PHE A 26 24.70 32.94 -14.89
C PHE A 26 25.55 31.75 -14.45
N VAL A 27 26.74 31.69 -15.04
CA VAL A 27 27.85 30.82 -14.65
C VAL A 27 28.49 31.43 -13.41
N ALA A 28 28.65 30.63 -12.35
CA ALA A 28 29.58 30.94 -11.26
C ALA A 28 30.35 29.66 -10.89
N GLN A 29 31.60 29.65 -11.31
CA GLN A 29 32.62 28.66 -10.98
C GLN A 29 33.22 29.05 -9.63
N ALA A 30 33.17 28.14 -8.64
CA ALA A 30 33.88 28.29 -7.37
C ALA A 30 34.57 26.98 -7.01
N SER A 31 35.89 26.99 -7.14
CA SER A 31 36.81 25.97 -6.67
C SER A 31 37.03 26.16 -5.17
N ALA A 32 36.70 25.15 -4.35
CA ALA A 32 37.22 25.03 -3.00
C ALA A 32 37.30 23.55 -2.62
N ALA A 33 38.53 23.06 -2.51
CA ALA A 33 38.84 21.76 -1.95
C ALA A 33 38.52 21.76 -0.45
N SER A 34 37.61 20.90 -0.01
CA SER A 34 37.58 20.44 1.38
C SER A 34 37.09 18.99 1.44
N ALA A 35 38.01 18.12 1.87
CA ALA A 35 37.80 16.80 2.48
C ALA A 35 36.49 16.07 2.11
N ALA A 36 36.57 15.18 1.12
CA ALA A 36 35.52 14.19 0.90
C ALA A 36 35.43 13.27 2.14
N PRO A 37 34.31 13.20 2.87
CA PRO A 37 34.13 12.19 3.88
C PRO A 37 34.04 10.85 3.15
N SER A 38 34.96 9.93 3.45
CA SER A 38 34.87 8.55 3.02
C SER A 38 33.58 7.98 3.59
N LYS A 39 32.55 7.87 2.74
CA LYS A 39 31.30 7.18 3.07
C LYS A 39 31.66 5.73 3.41
N GLN A 40 31.87 5.46 4.69
CA GLN A 40 31.85 4.11 5.22
C GLN A 40 30.48 3.54 4.83
N ARG A 41 30.48 2.67 3.82
CA ARG A 41 29.32 1.85 3.48
C ARG A 41 29.06 0.99 4.72
N SER A 42 28.21 1.48 5.63
CA SER A 42 27.68 0.66 6.70
C SER A 42 27.04 -0.52 6.00
N ASN A 43 27.54 -1.72 6.27
CA ASN A 43 26.98 -2.95 5.72
C ASN A 43 25.53 -3.01 6.24
N THR A 44 24.58 -2.59 5.40
CA THR A 44 23.16 -2.48 5.75
C THR A 44 22.56 -3.88 5.75
N VAL A 45 22.96 -4.73 6.69
CA VAL A 45 22.31 -6.01 7.03
C VAL A 45 21.09 -5.73 7.91
N ARG A 46 20.43 -4.58 7.73
CA ARG A 46 19.44 -4.08 8.70
C ARG A 46 18.03 -4.61 8.50
N ASN A 47 17.76 -5.39 7.44
CA ASN A 47 16.41 -5.84 7.11
C ASN A 47 16.38 -7.22 6.45
N ILE A 48 17.20 -8.18 6.89
CA ILE A 48 16.99 -9.57 6.49
C ILE A 48 15.95 -10.14 7.47
N PRO A 49 14.71 -10.42 7.03
CA PRO A 49 13.72 -11.04 7.88
C PRO A 49 14.23 -12.41 8.34
N SER A 50 13.77 -12.86 9.51
CA SER A 50 14.02 -14.24 9.93
C SER A 50 13.48 -15.21 8.88
N LEU A 51 14.03 -16.42 8.82
CA LEU A 51 13.58 -17.43 7.86
C LEU A 51 12.07 -17.70 7.99
N GLU A 52 11.56 -17.77 9.21
CA GLU A 52 10.13 -17.95 9.46
C GLU A 52 9.29 -16.78 8.95
N GLU A 53 9.76 -15.55 9.17
CA GLU A 53 9.11 -14.34 8.66
C GLU A 53 9.08 -14.34 7.12
N PHE A 54 10.18 -14.75 6.49
CA PHE A 54 10.27 -14.88 5.04
C PHE A 54 9.27 -15.91 4.48
N LEU A 55 9.23 -17.11 5.07
CA LEU A 55 8.29 -18.16 4.67
C LEU A 55 6.84 -17.73 4.89
N PHE A 56 6.56 -17.04 6.00
CA PHE A 56 5.25 -16.48 6.28
C PHE A 56 4.83 -15.46 5.22
N GLN A 57 5.68 -14.48 4.89
CA GLN A 57 5.40 -13.49 3.85
C GLN A 57 5.18 -14.12 2.47
N GLN A 58 5.93 -15.18 2.15
CA GLN A 58 5.73 -15.95 0.92
C GLN A 58 4.33 -16.58 0.90
N ARG A 59 3.93 -17.23 1.99
CA ARG A 59 2.59 -17.85 2.11
C ARG A 59 1.47 -16.83 2.00
N VAL A 60 1.58 -15.68 2.69
CA VAL A 60 0.60 -14.58 2.60
C VAL A 60 0.43 -14.13 1.14
N LYS A 61 1.55 -13.91 0.42
CA LYS A 61 1.51 -13.50 -0.99
C LYS A 61 0.89 -14.57 -1.89
N GLN A 62 1.16 -15.85 -1.64
CA GLN A 62 0.59 -16.95 -2.41
C GLN A 62 -0.92 -17.01 -2.23
N VAL A 63 -1.41 -16.97 -0.99
CA VAL A 63 -2.85 -16.94 -0.66
C VAL A 63 -3.52 -15.73 -1.31
N TYR A 64 -2.98 -14.52 -1.11
CA TYR A 64 -3.54 -13.30 -1.69
C TYR A 64 -3.66 -13.39 -3.21
N ARG A 65 -2.63 -13.91 -3.90
CA ARG A 65 -2.65 -14.09 -5.36
C ARG A 65 -3.59 -15.21 -5.81
N ALA A 66 -3.77 -16.27 -5.03
CA ALA A 66 -4.72 -17.34 -5.33
C ALA A 66 -6.16 -16.82 -5.30
N VAL A 67 -6.50 -16.08 -4.24
CA VAL A 67 -7.82 -15.44 -4.07
C VAL A 67 -8.11 -14.46 -5.21
N LEU A 68 -7.17 -13.53 -5.48
CA LEU A 68 -7.36 -12.55 -6.55
C LEU A 68 -7.57 -13.20 -7.93
N ARG A 69 -6.83 -14.27 -8.25
CA ARG A 69 -6.98 -14.97 -9.53
C ARG A 69 -8.38 -15.54 -9.74
N GLN A 70 -9.09 -15.91 -8.67
CA GLN A 70 -10.47 -16.37 -8.76
C GLN A 70 -11.45 -15.20 -8.83
N ILE A 71 -11.22 -14.14 -8.04
CA ILE A 71 -12.07 -12.94 -8.06
C ILE A 71 -12.08 -12.28 -9.45
N TYR A 72 -10.95 -12.22 -10.15
CA TYR A 72 -10.88 -11.62 -11.49
C TYR A 72 -11.75 -12.33 -12.54
N LYS A 73 -12.19 -13.56 -12.27
CA LYS A 73 -13.13 -14.30 -13.14
C LYS A 73 -14.59 -13.93 -12.86
N HIS A 74 -14.86 -13.26 -11.75
CA HIS A 74 -16.21 -12.88 -11.34
C HIS A 74 -16.61 -11.51 -11.93
N HIS A 75 -17.92 -11.26 -12.03
CA HIS A 75 -18.46 -10.02 -12.58
C HIS A 75 -18.34 -8.85 -11.61
N GLU A 76 -18.53 -9.09 -10.30
CA GLU A 76 -18.37 -8.10 -9.22
C GLU A 76 -16.91 -7.97 -8.72
N ARG A 77 -15.94 -8.17 -9.60
CA ARG A 77 -14.52 -8.25 -9.23
C ARG A 77 -14.01 -7.00 -8.51
N ASP A 78 -14.50 -5.81 -8.86
CA ASP A 78 -13.93 -4.56 -8.35
C ASP A 78 -14.21 -4.39 -6.84
N ASP A 79 -15.44 -4.72 -6.41
CA ASP A 79 -15.84 -4.67 -5.01
C ASP A 79 -15.19 -5.81 -4.20
N LEU A 80 -15.14 -7.02 -4.76
CA LEU A 80 -14.49 -8.18 -4.15
C LEU A 80 -12.97 -7.96 -3.96
N VAL A 81 -12.29 -7.36 -4.95
CA VAL A 81 -10.87 -7.02 -4.85
C VAL A 81 -10.65 -5.97 -3.77
N LYS A 82 -11.52 -4.96 -3.68
CA LYS A 82 -11.43 -3.93 -2.65
C LYS A 82 -11.61 -4.54 -1.25
N PHE A 83 -12.64 -5.35 -1.07
CA PHE A 83 -12.90 -6.07 0.18
C PHE A 83 -11.68 -6.90 0.62
N VAL A 84 -11.16 -7.76 -0.26
CA VAL A 84 -9.99 -8.60 0.07
C VAL A 84 -8.76 -7.76 0.39
N ARG A 85 -8.54 -6.67 -0.35
CA ARG A 85 -7.41 -5.77 -0.06
C ARG A 85 -7.53 -5.13 1.32
N ASP A 86 -8.73 -4.73 1.72
CA ASP A 86 -8.97 -4.08 2.99
C ASP A 86 -8.82 -5.08 4.14
N GLU A 87 -9.35 -6.30 4.01
CA GLU A 87 -9.15 -7.40 4.99
C GLU A 87 -7.67 -7.69 5.26
N PHE A 88 -6.84 -7.80 4.20
CA PHE A 88 -5.39 -8.04 4.37
C PHE A 88 -4.65 -6.84 5.00
N LYS A 89 -5.21 -5.63 4.96
CA LYS A 89 -4.62 -4.43 5.57
C LYS A 89 -4.97 -4.29 7.05
N VAL A 90 -6.14 -4.78 7.50
CA VAL A 90 -6.58 -4.64 8.91
C VAL A 90 -5.50 -5.11 9.88
N ASN A 91 -4.83 -6.22 9.55
CA ASN A 91 -3.85 -6.87 10.42
C ASN A 91 -2.39 -6.53 10.07
N ALA A 92 -2.14 -5.49 9.27
CA ALA A 92 -0.79 -5.17 8.78
C ALA A 92 0.18 -4.69 9.88
N ASN A 93 -0.35 -4.16 10.99
CA ASN A 93 0.45 -3.60 12.08
C ASN A 93 0.82 -4.63 13.16
N GLU A 94 0.32 -5.87 13.03
CA GLU A 94 0.53 -6.91 14.03
C GLU A 94 1.99 -7.39 14.02
N ARG A 95 2.65 -7.39 15.19
CA ARG A 95 4.08 -7.70 15.28
C ARG A 95 4.35 -9.17 15.60
N ASP A 96 3.47 -9.81 16.36
CA ASP A 96 3.65 -11.22 16.71
C ASP A 96 3.43 -12.13 15.49
N LEU A 97 4.41 -12.98 15.23
CA LEU A 97 4.43 -13.89 14.11
C LEU A 97 3.43 -15.05 14.31
N ASN A 98 3.27 -15.54 15.54
CA ASN A 98 2.32 -16.61 15.84
C ASN A 98 0.88 -16.12 15.73
N HIS A 99 0.59 -14.93 16.24
CA HIS A 99 -0.71 -14.30 16.05
C HIS A 99 -1.02 -14.05 14.57
N ARG A 100 -0.06 -13.55 13.77
CA ARG A 100 -0.23 -13.39 12.32
C ARG A 100 -0.48 -14.70 11.57
N LYS A 101 0.18 -15.80 11.95
CA LYS A 101 -0.10 -17.15 11.40
C LYS A 101 -1.54 -17.58 11.71
N TYR A 102 -2.00 -17.34 12.93
CA TYR A 102 -3.38 -17.62 13.34
C TYR A 102 -4.39 -16.80 12.52
N LEU A 103 -4.18 -15.48 12.42
CA LEU A 103 -5.04 -14.58 11.64
C LEU A 103 -5.08 -14.97 10.15
N LEU A 104 -3.94 -15.38 9.58
CA LEU A 104 -3.91 -15.87 8.21
C LEU A 104 -4.74 -17.15 8.06
N SER A 105 -4.62 -18.10 8.98
CA SER A 105 -5.43 -19.34 8.97
C SER A 105 -6.93 -19.04 9.08
N LEU A 106 -7.30 -18.14 9.99
CA LEU A 106 -8.67 -17.68 10.16
C LEU A 106 -9.21 -17.03 8.89
N GLY A 107 -8.45 -16.11 8.29
CA GLY A 107 -8.82 -15.43 7.05
C GLY A 107 -8.93 -16.39 5.87
N VAL A 108 -8.03 -17.39 5.76
CA VAL A 108 -8.12 -18.45 4.73
C VAL A 108 -9.42 -19.24 4.88
N ASN A 109 -9.79 -19.64 6.10
CA ASN A 109 -11.03 -20.37 6.34
C ASN A 109 -12.27 -19.52 6.01
N GLN A 110 -12.25 -18.24 6.38
CA GLN A 110 -13.33 -17.30 6.07
C GLN A 110 -13.47 -17.09 4.56
N ILE A 111 -12.37 -16.89 3.84
CA ILE A 111 -12.37 -16.75 2.38
C ILE A 111 -12.84 -18.04 1.71
N ALA A 112 -12.42 -19.21 2.19
CA ALA A 112 -12.90 -20.49 1.68
C ALA A 112 -14.43 -20.60 1.84
N SER A 113 -14.97 -20.26 3.01
CA SER A 113 -16.40 -20.26 3.27
C SER A 113 -17.17 -19.26 2.37
N MET A 114 -16.67 -18.03 2.25
CA MET A 114 -17.26 -17.01 1.35
C MET A 114 -17.17 -17.41 -0.12
N SER A 115 -16.06 -18.02 -0.53
CA SER A 115 -15.91 -18.48 -1.90
C SER A 115 -16.90 -19.60 -2.23
N ALA A 116 -17.15 -20.50 -1.28
CA ALA A 116 -18.13 -21.57 -1.45
C ALA A 116 -19.56 -21.02 -1.61
N SER A 117 -19.94 -20.00 -0.84
CA SER A 117 -21.26 -19.36 -0.98
C SER A 117 -21.41 -18.58 -2.29
N LEU A 118 -20.31 -18.02 -2.81
CA LEU A 118 -20.26 -17.33 -4.09
C LEU A 118 -20.06 -18.27 -5.30
N GLY A 119 -19.97 -19.59 -5.08
CA GLY A 119 -19.71 -20.57 -6.13
C GLY A 119 -18.30 -20.50 -6.74
N LEU A 120 -17.36 -19.83 -6.07
CA LEU A 120 -15.96 -19.71 -6.47
C LEU A 120 -15.15 -20.87 -5.91
N LYS A 121 -14.40 -21.56 -6.77
CA LYS A 121 -13.41 -22.56 -6.35
C LYS A 121 -12.06 -21.89 -6.15
N VAL A 122 -11.64 -21.69 -4.91
CA VAL A 122 -10.31 -21.15 -4.58
C VAL A 122 -9.44 -22.26 -4.05
N ASP A 123 -8.36 -22.56 -4.77
CA ASP A 123 -7.34 -23.52 -4.32
C ASP A 123 -6.40 -22.77 -3.35
N LEU A 124 -6.64 -22.95 -2.04
CA LEU A 124 -5.96 -22.27 -0.92
C LEU A 124 -5.00 -23.19 -0.17
#